data_AF-A0A5B0MD81-F1
#
_entry.id   AF-A0A5B0MD81-F1
#
_cell.length_a   1.000
_cell.length_b   1.000
_cell.length_c   1.000
_cell.angle_alpha   90.00
_cell.angle_beta   90.00
_cell.angle_gamma   90.00
#
_symmetry.space_group_name_H-M   'P 1'
#
loop_
_entity.id
_entity.type
_entity.pdbx_description
1 polymer ?
#
loop_
_entity_poly.entity_id
_entity_poly.type
_entity_poly.pdbx_seq_one_letter_code
_entity_poly.pdbx_strand_id
1 'polypeptide(L)'
;MVKQLTPSFITDQCFWKFGFSFSQVLDEKDKVRMNFELLIAHLFLNGNRLRGFQEWDSFEKSFGRKKYLDHLKNPDRLKLSTSLQVEGKEEVPPSLIGTDQEFSGDVNNLVKLFLATLNGPKKTRALSGLVCELLDFININISPGILDRSFKKLGSSKNLRLQFDLILIPTRINYSMAVAMEFHDIAERNGLSLAPKVMESIFISYQDRVISLNKELIKVYSQLKNRYGSLSSWLKQNPEYSKINEKSLNQWLKAMTIIIEECATEAKELDRRIQAAHGIAH
;
A
#
# COMPACT_ATOMS: atom_id res chain seq x y z
N MET A 1 -13.23 -20.69 -9.54
CA MET A 1 -13.51 -19.61 -10.50
C MET A 1 -12.63 -18.41 -10.13
N VAL A 2 -11.35 -18.43 -10.53
CA VAL A 2 -10.38 -17.35 -10.25
C VAL A 2 -10.12 -16.67 -11.59
N LYS A 3 -10.87 -15.62 -11.89
CA LYS A 3 -10.67 -14.79 -13.08
C LYS A 3 -10.68 -13.32 -12.63
N GLN A 4 -9.60 -12.64 -12.99
CA GLN A 4 -9.33 -11.20 -12.81
C GLN A 4 -9.03 -10.73 -11.38
N LEU A 5 -7.94 -11.25 -10.80
CA LEU A 5 -7.14 -10.44 -9.86
C LEU A 5 -5.98 -9.86 -10.67
N THR A 6 -6.24 -8.79 -11.42
CA THR A 6 -5.15 -7.93 -11.90
C THR A 6 -4.52 -7.27 -10.67
N PRO A 7 -3.20 -7.41 -10.45
CA PRO A 7 -2.54 -7.03 -9.21
C PRO A 7 -2.72 -5.53 -9.01
N SER A 8 -3.49 -5.15 -7.99
CA SER A 8 -3.98 -3.79 -7.89
C SER A 8 -2.99 -2.79 -7.28
N PHE A 9 -1.79 -3.17 -6.83
CA PHE A 9 -0.83 -2.20 -6.27
C PHE A 9 0.61 -2.71 -6.26
N ILE A 10 1.38 -2.63 -7.34
CA ILE A 10 2.83 -2.90 -7.23
C ILE A 10 3.51 -1.71 -6.57
N THR A 11 3.26 -1.44 -5.28
CA THR A 11 4.04 -0.46 -4.54
C THR A 11 3.95 -0.56 -3.05
N ASP A 12 5.15 -0.41 -2.51
CA ASP A 12 5.57 -0.52 -1.14
C ASP A 12 5.55 -1.93 -0.51
N GLN A 13 6.78 -2.33 -0.16
CA GLN A 13 7.16 -3.38 0.79
C GLN A 13 6.90 -4.84 0.46
N CYS A 14 5.95 -5.19 -0.40
CA CYS A 14 5.66 -6.59 -0.66
C CYS A 14 6.71 -7.22 -1.59
N PHE A 15 6.99 -6.58 -2.72
CA PHE A 15 7.92 -7.12 -3.73
C PHE A 15 9.39 -7.10 -3.30
N TRP A 16 9.78 -6.13 -2.45
CA TRP A 16 11.14 -6.00 -1.92
C TRP A 16 11.55 -7.18 -1.03
N LYS A 17 10.59 -7.76 -0.31
CA LYS A 17 10.84 -8.85 0.62
C LYS A 17 11.19 -10.15 -0.08
N PHE A 18 10.85 -10.28 -1.37
CA PHE A 18 11.25 -11.43 -2.19
C PHE A 18 12.77 -11.59 -2.35
N GLY A 19 13.57 -10.65 -1.82
CA GLY A 19 15.01 -10.85 -1.64
C GLY A 19 15.75 -10.98 -2.95
N PHE A 20 15.15 -10.55 -4.07
CA PHE A 20 15.83 -10.52 -5.35
C PHE A 20 17.14 -9.76 -5.20
N SER A 21 18.25 -10.35 -5.67
CA SER A 21 19.60 -9.81 -5.46
C SER A 21 19.74 -8.37 -5.98
N PHE A 22 19.00 -8.03 -7.04
CA PHE A 22 18.97 -6.67 -7.59
C PHE A 22 18.35 -5.64 -6.62
N SER A 23 17.52 -6.04 -5.66
CA SER A 23 16.92 -5.12 -4.68
C SER A 23 17.88 -4.73 -3.57
N GLN A 24 18.87 -5.58 -3.29
CA GLN A 24 19.88 -5.34 -2.26
C GLN A 24 20.92 -4.30 -2.69
N VAL A 25 21.05 -4.05 -3.99
CA VAL A 25 21.95 -3.03 -4.55
C VAL A 25 21.28 -1.68 -4.76
N LEU A 26 19.97 -1.57 -4.55
CA LEU A 26 19.24 -0.31 -4.66
C LEU A 26 19.31 0.46 -3.34
N ASP A 27 19.67 1.73 -3.44
CA ASP A 27 19.55 2.63 -2.30
C ASP A 27 18.07 2.95 -2.01
N GLU A 28 17.81 3.54 -0.84
CA GLU A 28 16.42 3.85 -0.42
C GLU A 28 15.73 4.83 -1.37
N LYS A 29 16.49 5.70 -2.03
CA LYS A 29 15.97 6.69 -2.97
C LYS A 29 15.47 6.04 -4.25
N ASP A 30 16.22 5.10 -4.79
CA ASP A 30 15.82 4.33 -5.96
C ASP A 30 14.59 3.49 -5.66
N LYS A 31 14.48 2.92 -4.45
CA LYS A 31 13.28 2.22 -4.01
C LYS A 31 12.05 3.12 -3.96
N VAL A 32 12.16 4.29 -3.32
CA VAL A 32 11.07 5.27 -3.24
C VAL A 32 10.67 5.77 -4.63
N ARG A 33 11.63 5.99 -5.53
CA ARG A 33 11.35 6.37 -6.91
C ARG A 33 10.67 5.26 -7.70
N MET A 34 11.17 4.04 -7.63
CA MET A 34 10.56 2.87 -8.29
C MET A 34 9.13 2.69 -7.81
N ASN A 35 8.90 2.83 -6.49
CA ASN A 35 7.55 2.84 -5.95
C ASN A 35 6.71 3.94 -6.63
N PHE A 36 7.11 5.19 -6.58
CA PHE A 36 6.34 6.26 -7.22
C PHE A 36 6.00 5.97 -8.69
N GLU A 37 6.96 5.50 -9.47
CA GLU A 37 6.74 5.19 -10.89
C GLU A 37 5.75 4.05 -11.11
N LEU A 38 5.78 3.01 -10.27
CA LEU A 38 4.84 1.90 -10.33
C LEU A 38 3.43 2.30 -9.89
N LEU A 39 3.29 3.15 -8.86
CA LEU A 39 1.99 3.72 -8.44
C LEU A 39 1.33 4.45 -9.59
N ILE A 40 2.09 5.33 -10.24
CA ILE A 40 1.60 6.11 -11.38
C ILE A 40 1.25 5.21 -12.55
N ALA A 41 2.13 4.29 -12.93
CA ALA A 41 1.86 3.37 -14.04
C ALA A 41 0.57 2.58 -13.79
N HIS A 42 0.37 2.11 -12.56
CA HIS A 42 -0.78 1.31 -12.21
C HIS A 42 -2.07 2.14 -12.13
N LEU A 43 -2.02 3.36 -11.58
CA LEU A 43 -3.14 4.30 -11.61
C LEU A 43 -3.55 4.62 -13.05
N PHE A 44 -2.60 4.94 -13.93
CA PHE A 44 -2.88 5.27 -15.34
C PHE A 44 -3.43 4.08 -16.13
N LEU A 45 -2.89 2.88 -15.90
CA LEU A 45 -3.39 1.66 -16.56
C LEU A 45 -4.88 1.42 -16.27
N ASN A 46 -5.31 1.65 -15.03
CA ASN A 46 -6.71 1.47 -14.65
C ASN A 46 -7.58 2.67 -14.98
N GLY A 47 -7.06 3.89 -14.84
CA GLY A 47 -7.77 5.11 -15.16
C GLY A 47 -8.14 5.19 -16.63
N ASN A 48 -7.19 4.84 -17.52
CA ASN A 48 -7.41 4.86 -18.97
C ASN A 48 -8.44 3.84 -19.46
N ARG A 49 -8.85 2.88 -18.62
CA ARG A 49 -9.97 1.96 -18.91
C ARG A 49 -11.34 2.63 -18.69
N LEU A 50 -11.41 3.75 -17.97
CA LEU A 50 -12.65 4.46 -17.65
C LEU A 50 -12.96 5.56 -18.68
N ARG A 51 -13.29 5.15 -19.91
CA ARG A 51 -13.68 6.09 -20.97
C ARG A 51 -14.84 7.00 -20.52
N GLY A 52 -14.66 8.30 -20.74
CA GLY A 52 -15.67 9.34 -20.48
C GLY A 52 -15.81 9.75 -19.01
N PHE A 53 -14.85 9.37 -18.14
CA PHE A 53 -14.82 9.85 -16.76
C PHE A 53 -14.05 11.17 -16.70
N GLN A 54 -14.79 12.29 -16.68
CA GLN A 54 -14.23 13.64 -16.85
C GLN A 54 -13.17 14.00 -15.80
N GLU A 55 -13.36 13.54 -14.55
CA GLU A 55 -12.41 13.78 -13.47
C GLU A 55 -11.08 13.05 -13.68
N TRP A 56 -11.13 11.85 -14.27
CA TRP A 56 -9.91 11.16 -14.71
C TRP A 56 -9.23 11.92 -15.84
N ASP A 57 -9.96 12.28 -16.89
CA ASP A 57 -9.41 13.01 -18.04
C ASP A 57 -8.78 14.35 -17.62
N SER A 58 -9.38 15.01 -16.63
CA SER A 58 -8.86 16.26 -16.05
C SER A 58 -7.59 16.04 -15.22
N PHE A 59 -7.56 14.98 -14.43
CA PHE A 59 -6.36 14.58 -13.68
C PHE A 59 -5.22 14.21 -14.62
N GLU A 60 -5.47 13.35 -15.61
CA GLU A 60 -4.46 12.88 -16.58
C GLU A 60 -3.76 14.05 -17.28
N LYS A 61 -4.54 15.05 -17.73
CA LYS A 61 -4.00 16.25 -18.41
C LYS A 61 -3.19 17.17 -17.50
N SER A 62 -3.49 17.18 -16.21
CA SER A 62 -2.90 18.14 -15.26
C SER A 62 -1.76 17.55 -14.44
N PHE A 63 -1.67 16.22 -14.30
CA PHE A 63 -0.71 15.59 -13.42
C PHE A 63 0.73 15.70 -13.94
N GLY A 64 1.55 16.45 -13.22
CA GLY A 64 2.93 16.70 -13.62
C GLY A 64 3.88 15.62 -13.11
N ARG A 65 3.94 14.43 -13.74
CA ARG A 65 4.85 13.34 -13.30
C ARG A 65 6.31 13.81 -13.14
N LYS A 66 6.80 14.66 -14.04
CA LYS A 66 8.22 15.10 -14.07
C LYS A 66 8.65 15.82 -12.79
N LYS A 67 7.82 16.73 -12.24
CA LYS A 67 8.18 17.48 -11.02
C LYS A 67 8.37 16.57 -9.79
N TYR A 68 7.58 15.50 -9.66
CA TYR A 68 7.75 14.52 -8.60
C TYR A 68 9.05 13.73 -8.76
N LEU A 69 9.38 13.30 -9.99
CA LEU A 69 10.62 12.60 -10.26
C LEU A 69 11.85 13.48 -10.00
N ASP A 70 11.78 14.75 -10.37
CA ASP A 70 12.86 15.70 -10.13
C ASP A 70 13.01 16.02 -8.62
N HIS A 71 11.89 16.06 -7.88
CA HIS A 71 11.91 16.15 -6.41
C HIS A 71 12.60 14.93 -5.78
N LEU A 72 12.23 13.72 -6.19
CA LEU A 72 12.81 12.47 -5.70
C LEU A 72 14.28 12.27 -6.10
N LYS A 73 14.77 13.00 -7.11
CA LYS A 73 16.21 12.98 -7.47
C LYS A 73 17.06 13.84 -6.54
N ASN A 74 16.48 14.77 -5.78
CA ASN A 74 17.24 15.69 -4.92
C ASN A 74 17.52 15.06 -3.53
N PRO A 75 18.78 14.72 -3.21
CA PRO A 75 19.12 14.01 -1.97
C PRO A 75 18.86 14.80 -0.69
N ASP A 76 18.88 16.13 -0.74
CA ASP A 76 18.67 16.97 0.44
C ASP A 76 17.19 17.04 0.84
N ARG A 77 16.27 16.76 -0.10
CA ARG A 77 14.82 16.84 0.13
C ARG A 77 14.22 15.54 0.67
N LEU A 78 14.83 14.39 0.38
CA LEU A 78 14.40 13.07 0.88
C LEU A 78 14.75 12.85 2.36
N LYS A 79 15.88 13.40 2.84
CA LYS A 79 16.31 13.22 4.24
C LYS A 79 15.34 13.85 5.26
N LEU A 80 14.61 14.90 4.86
CA LEU A 80 13.64 15.59 5.71
C LEU A 80 12.33 14.81 5.90
N SER A 81 11.92 13.95 4.96
CA SER A 81 10.69 13.16 5.07
C SER A 81 10.87 11.90 5.91
N THR A 82 12.07 11.32 5.95
CA THR A 82 12.38 10.12 6.76
C THR A 82 12.61 10.44 8.24
N SER A 83 13.21 11.59 8.57
CA SER A 83 13.48 11.98 9.96
C SER A 83 12.22 12.27 10.78
N LEU A 84 11.14 12.73 10.13
CA LEU A 84 9.84 13.00 10.76
C LEU A 84 9.03 11.74 11.10
N GLN A 85 9.44 10.56 10.60
CA GLN A 85 8.73 9.29 10.87
C GLN A 85 9.22 8.59 12.14
N VAL A 86 10.41 8.94 12.65
CA VAL A 86 11.06 8.21 13.76
C VAL A 86 10.51 8.66 15.13
N GLU A 87 9.96 9.87 15.24
CA GLU A 87 9.40 10.38 16.49
C GLU A 87 7.95 10.79 16.30
N GLY A 88 7.03 10.00 16.86
CA GLY A 88 5.58 10.10 16.68
C GLY A 88 4.90 11.36 17.23
N LYS A 89 5.61 12.47 17.42
CA LYS A 89 5.08 13.78 17.79
C LYS A 89 6.11 14.84 17.43
N GLU A 90 6.00 15.48 16.28
CA GLU A 90 6.44 16.88 16.17
C GLU A 90 5.76 17.54 14.97
N GLU A 91 5.32 18.78 15.19
CA GLU A 91 4.72 19.62 14.17
C GLU A 91 5.71 19.79 13.02
N VAL A 92 5.23 19.61 11.78
CA VAL A 92 6.04 19.76 10.56
C VAL A 92 6.75 21.13 10.62
N PRO A 93 8.09 21.17 10.57
CA PRO A 93 8.85 22.41 10.65
C PRO A 93 8.36 23.43 9.59
N PRO A 94 8.20 24.72 9.94
CA PRO A 94 7.72 25.74 9.02
C PRO A 94 8.54 25.89 7.73
N SER A 95 9.81 25.48 7.75
CA SER A 95 10.71 25.50 6.60
C SER A 95 10.35 24.50 5.49
N LEU A 96 9.54 23.47 5.77
CA LEU A 96 9.02 22.53 4.77
C LEU A 96 7.72 23.02 4.09
N ILE A 97 7.07 24.04 4.66
CA ILE A 97 5.83 24.63 4.11
C ILE A 97 6.07 25.25 2.71
N GLY A 98 7.32 25.61 2.39
CA GLY A 98 7.71 26.15 1.08
C GLY A 98 7.51 25.18 -0.10
N THR A 99 7.47 23.87 0.13
CA THR A 99 7.23 22.85 -0.93
C THR A 99 5.75 22.64 -1.27
N ASP A 100 4.82 23.20 -0.50
CA ASP A 100 3.39 22.92 -0.65
C ASP A 100 2.77 23.48 -1.93
N GLN A 101 3.18 24.68 -2.35
CA GLN A 101 2.55 25.33 -3.52
C GLN A 101 2.78 24.53 -4.80
N GLU A 102 3.98 23.99 -5.00
CA GLU A 102 4.38 23.25 -6.20
C GLU A 102 3.51 22.00 -6.46
N PHE A 103 3.16 21.28 -5.39
CA PHE A 103 2.38 20.04 -5.47
C PHE A 103 0.89 20.22 -5.19
N SER A 104 0.48 21.37 -4.63
CA SER A 104 -0.91 21.61 -4.22
C SER A 104 -1.92 21.45 -5.35
N GLY A 105 -1.59 21.87 -6.57
CA GLY A 105 -2.48 21.74 -7.74
C GLY A 105 -2.84 20.28 -8.02
N ASP A 106 -1.83 19.42 -8.09
CA ASP A 106 -1.97 18.00 -8.38
C ASP A 106 -2.66 17.28 -7.23
N VAL A 107 -2.32 17.62 -5.98
CA VAL A 107 -3.01 17.05 -4.80
C VAL A 107 -4.48 17.46 -4.78
N ASN A 108 -4.82 18.71 -5.09
CA ASN A 108 -6.21 19.13 -5.18
C ASN A 108 -6.97 18.37 -6.28
N ASN A 109 -6.32 18.13 -7.43
CA ASN A 109 -6.92 17.35 -8.52
C ASN A 109 -7.08 15.88 -8.13
N LEU A 110 -6.12 15.29 -7.41
CA LEU A 110 -6.25 13.94 -6.85
C LEU A 110 -7.35 13.85 -5.80
N VAL A 111 -7.50 14.86 -4.93
CA VAL A 111 -8.61 14.90 -3.96
C VAL A 111 -9.96 15.02 -4.67
N LYS A 112 -10.06 15.81 -5.75
CA LYS A 112 -11.28 15.85 -6.58
C LYS A 112 -11.55 14.48 -7.22
N LEU A 113 -10.53 13.84 -7.77
CA LEU A 113 -10.65 12.49 -8.35
C LEU A 113 -11.08 11.49 -7.27
N PHE A 114 -10.51 11.55 -6.07
CA PHE A 114 -10.93 10.73 -4.92
C PHE A 114 -12.42 10.91 -4.64
N LEU A 115 -12.89 12.16 -4.45
CA LEU A 115 -14.31 12.45 -4.20
C LEU A 115 -15.22 11.95 -5.33
N ALA A 116 -14.78 12.06 -6.58
CA ALA A 116 -15.51 11.56 -7.74
C ALA A 116 -15.55 10.02 -7.78
N THR A 117 -14.48 9.34 -7.36
CA THR A 117 -14.50 7.87 -7.22
C THR A 117 -15.41 7.39 -6.10
N LEU A 118 -15.61 8.19 -5.05
CA LEU A 118 -16.54 7.89 -3.95
C LEU A 118 -18.00 8.03 -4.34
N ASN A 119 -18.34 9.14 -4.99
CA ASN A 119 -19.72 9.53 -5.27
C ASN A 119 -20.17 9.18 -6.69
N GLY A 120 -19.24 8.74 -7.54
CA GLY A 120 -19.47 8.42 -8.93
C GLY A 120 -20.01 7.00 -9.18
N PRO A 121 -20.10 6.60 -10.46
CA PRO A 121 -20.59 5.29 -10.86
C PRO A 121 -19.79 4.14 -10.23
N LYS A 122 -20.41 3.01 -9.91
CA LYS A 122 -19.72 1.84 -9.31
C LYS A 122 -18.42 1.43 -10.02
N LYS A 123 -18.35 1.56 -11.36
CA LYS A 123 -17.14 1.26 -12.15
C LYS A 123 -15.92 2.12 -11.77
N THR A 124 -16.12 3.34 -11.28
CA THR A 124 -15.01 4.25 -10.89
C THR A 124 -14.46 3.93 -9.50
N ARG A 125 -15.21 3.17 -8.68
CA ARG A 125 -14.80 2.80 -7.32
C ARG A 125 -13.54 1.94 -7.29
N ALA A 126 -13.27 1.18 -8.35
CA ALA A 126 -12.02 0.42 -8.48
C ALA A 126 -10.76 1.32 -8.46
N LEU A 127 -10.90 2.62 -8.78
CA LEU A 127 -9.82 3.59 -8.68
C LEU A 127 -9.64 4.18 -7.27
N SER A 128 -10.60 4.04 -6.37
CA SER A 128 -10.57 4.77 -5.09
C SER A 128 -9.32 4.40 -4.27
N GLY A 129 -9.02 3.10 -4.18
CA GLY A 129 -7.77 2.62 -3.58
C GLY A 129 -6.54 3.18 -4.28
N LEU A 130 -6.59 3.35 -5.62
CA LEU A 130 -5.45 3.77 -6.43
C LEU A 130 -5.08 5.22 -6.17
N VAL A 131 -6.12 6.04 -6.10
CA VAL A 131 -6.00 7.44 -5.74
C VAL A 131 -5.55 7.59 -4.29
N CYS A 132 -6.09 6.77 -3.37
CA CYS A 132 -5.67 6.77 -1.97
C CYS A 132 -4.18 6.46 -1.79
N GLU A 133 -3.66 5.44 -2.47
CA GLU A 133 -2.24 5.06 -2.38
C GLU A 133 -1.32 6.15 -2.91
N LEU A 134 -1.67 6.79 -4.04
CA LEU A 134 -0.88 7.89 -4.56
C LEU A 134 -0.93 9.13 -3.64
N LEU A 135 -2.10 9.45 -3.09
CA LEU A 135 -2.26 10.53 -2.12
C LEU A 135 -1.45 10.27 -0.84
N ASP A 136 -1.47 9.03 -0.33
CA ASP A 136 -0.70 8.63 0.85
C ASP A 136 0.80 8.72 0.57
N PHE A 137 1.25 8.22 -0.59
CA PHE A 137 2.65 8.32 -1.00
C PHE A 137 3.13 9.77 -1.07
N ILE A 138 2.35 10.67 -1.71
CA ILE A 138 2.69 12.10 -1.78
C ILE A 138 2.74 12.70 -0.37
N ASN A 139 1.75 12.39 0.46
CA ASN A 139 1.69 12.89 1.83
C ASN A 139 2.86 12.40 2.68
N ILE A 140 3.34 11.18 2.50
CA ILE A 140 4.43 10.62 3.31
C ILE A 140 5.81 11.06 2.79
N ASN A 141 6.02 10.98 1.47
CA ASN A 141 7.36 11.05 0.87
C ASN A 141 7.69 12.40 0.21
N ILE A 142 6.68 13.20 -0.16
CA ILE A 142 6.88 14.42 -0.97
C ILE A 142 6.49 15.68 -0.21
N SER A 143 5.29 15.70 0.40
CA SER A 143 4.75 16.87 1.08
C SER A 143 3.96 16.45 2.33
N PRO A 144 4.66 16.25 3.47
CA PRO A 144 4.07 15.93 4.77
C PRO A 144 2.89 16.82 5.17
N GLY A 145 1.74 16.17 5.42
CA GLY A 145 0.52 16.80 5.91
C GLY A 145 -0.32 17.51 4.84
N ILE A 146 0.07 17.47 3.56
CA ILE A 146 -0.66 18.14 2.48
C ILE A 146 -2.09 17.60 2.33
N LEU A 147 -2.30 16.32 2.65
CA LEU A 147 -3.61 15.69 2.61
C LEU A 147 -4.54 16.29 3.66
N ASP A 148 -4.09 16.42 4.91
CA ASP A 148 -4.88 17.00 5.99
C ASP A 148 -5.18 18.48 5.73
N ARG A 149 -4.23 19.23 5.15
CA ARG A 149 -4.47 20.62 4.71
C ARG A 149 -5.54 20.68 3.62
N SER A 150 -5.48 19.78 2.64
CA SER A 150 -6.45 19.70 1.54
C SER A 150 -7.85 19.33 2.04
N PHE A 151 -7.95 18.36 2.94
CA PHE A 151 -9.22 17.95 3.57
C PHE A 151 -9.81 19.04 4.47
N LYS A 152 -8.97 19.82 5.18
CA LYS A 152 -9.43 20.98 5.98
C LYS A 152 -10.07 22.06 5.10
N LYS A 153 -9.53 22.34 3.92
CA LYS A 153 -10.10 23.33 2.97
C LYS A 153 -11.50 22.96 2.50
N LEU A 154 -11.86 21.67 2.53
CA LEU A 154 -13.18 21.17 2.15
C LEU A 154 -14.21 21.19 3.29
N GLY A 155 -13.84 21.66 4.50
CA GLY A 155 -14.75 21.79 5.64
C GLY A 155 -15.17 20.49 6.32
N SER A 156 -14.76 19.32 5.81
CA SER A 156 -15.16 17.98 6.32
C SER A 156 -13.97 17.07 6.65
N SER A 157 -12.90 17.64 7.19
CA SER A 157 -11.60 16.95 7.25
C SER A 157 -11.61 15.60 7.96
N LYS A 158 -12.29 15.48 9.11
CA LYS A 158 -12.36 14.23 9.87
C LYS A 158 -13.15 13.13 9.13
N ASN A 159 -14.27 13.48 8.50
CA ASN A 159 -15.07 12.50 7.76
C ASN A 159 -14.34 12.01 6.51
N LEU A 160 -13.72 12.93 5.76
CA LEU A 160 -12.93 12.59 4.58
C LEU A 160 -11.72 11.74 4.95
N ARG A 161 -11.06 12.04 6.07
CA ARG A 161 -9.94 11.22 6.56
C ARG A 161 -10.39 9.80 6.90
N LEU A 162 -11.51 9.65 7.60
CA LEU A 162 -12.04 8.32 7.91
C LEU A 162 -12.44 7.55 6.65
N GLN A 163 -13.08 8.20 5.66
CA GLN A 163 -13.38 7.57 4.37
C GLN A 163 -12.12 7.13 3.64
N PHE A 164 -11.09 7.97 3.65
CA PHE A 164 -9.78 7.67 3.08
C PHE A 164 -9.15 6.43 3.74
N ASP A 165 -9.11 6.38 5.07
CA ASP A 165 -8.52 5.26 5.82
C ASP A 165 -9.33 3.96 5.62
N LEU A 166 -10.66 4.06 5.54
CA LEU A 166 -11.57 2.93 5.26
C LEU A 166 -11.42 2.34 3.85
N ILE A 167 -10.78 3.06 2.94
CA ILE A 167 -10.49 2.59 1.58
C ILE A 167 -9.06 2.08 1.51
N LEU A 168 -8.11 2.86 2.02
CA LEU A 168 -6.68 2.57 1.93
C LEU A 168 -6.30 1.29 2.69
N ILE A 169 -6.72 1.17 3.96
CA ILE A 169 -6.28 0.06 4.81
C ILE A 169 -6.79 -1.30 4.29
N PRO A 170 -8.09 -1.50 3.97
CA PRO A 170 -8.55 -2.76 3.40
C PRO A 170 -7.90 -3.08 2.05
N THR A 171 -7.64 -2.06 1.23
CA THR A 171 -6.94 -2.22 -0.05
C THR A 171 -5.54 -2.83 0.17
N ARG A 172 -4.78 -2.30 1.13
CA ARG A 172 -3.45 -2.80 1.51
C ARG A 172 -3.48 -4.22 2.07
N ILE A 173 -4.50 -4.54 2.87
CA ILE A 173 -4.66 -5.90 3.42
C ILE A 173 -4.94 -6.90 2.30
N ASN A 174 -5.94 -6.63 1.46
CA ASN A 174 -6.30 -7.50 0.35
C ASN A 174 -5.13 -7.71 -0.61
N TYR A 175 -4.37 -6.64 -0.88
CA TYR A 175 -3.15 -6.73 -1.67
C TYR A 175 -2.09 -7.63 -1.02
N SER A 176 -1.77 -7.40 0.26
CA SER A 176 -0.78 -8.20 0.98
C SER A 176 -1.15 -9.68 1.01
N MET A 177 -2.44 -9.98 1.21
CA MET A 177 -2.97 -11.35 1.19
C MET A 177 -2.84 -11.99 -0.19
N ALA A 178 -3.20 -11.27 -1.25
CA ALA A 178 -3.15 -11.76 -2.62
C ALA A 178 -1.71 -12.05 -3.06
N VAL A 179 -0.78 -11.13 -2.81
CA VAL A 179 0.61 -11.29 -3.21
C VAL A 179 1.29 -12.45 -2.49
N ALA A 180 1.02 -12.65 -1.19
CA ALA A 180 1.54 -13.80 -0.47
C ALA A 180 1.11 -15.13 -1.11
N MET A 181 -0.18 -15.23 -1.48
CA MET A 181 -0.71 -16.44 -2.14
C MET A 181 -0.17 -16.62 -3.56
N GLU A 182 -0.10 -15.54 -4.36
CA GLU A 182 0.47 -15.63 -5.71
C GLU A 182 1.94 -16.04 -5.69
N PHE A 183 2.70 -15.52 -4.72
CA PHE A 183 4.09 -15.91 -4.54
C PHE A 183 4.22 -17.38 -4.17
N HIS A 184 3.41 -17.86 -3.22
CA HIS A 184 3.36 -19.28 -2.86
C HIS A 184 3.07 -20.16 -4.08
N ASP A 185 2.01 -19.84 -4.82
CA ASP A 185 1.63 -20.57 -6.05
C ASP A 185 2.76 -20.60 -7.09
N ILE A 186 3.47 -19.48 -7.27
CA ILE A 186 4.60 -19.39 -8.21
C ILE A 186 5.78 -20.21 -7.69
N ALA A 187 6.07 -20.18 -6.39
CA ALA A 187 7.15 -20.93 -5.79
C ALA A 187 6.96 -22.44 -5.93
N GLU A 188 5.75 -22.93 -5.64
CA GLU A 188 5.38 -24.33 -5.81
C GLU A 188 5.44 -24.77 -7.28
N ARG A 189 4.86 -23.98 -8.20
CA ARG A 189 4.74 -24.37 -9.62
C ARG A 189 6.06 -24.32 -10.38
N ASN A 190 6.90 -23.33 -10.10
CA ASN A 190 8.12 -23.10 -10.86
C ASN A 190 9.37 -23.63 -10.15
N GLY A 191 9.21 -24.26 -8.98
CA GLY A 191 10.31 -24.76 -8.18
C GLY A 191 11.34 -23.66 -7.87
N LEU A 192 10.86 -22.45 -7.53
CA LEU A 192 11.76 -21.35 -7.16
C LEU A 192 12.67 -21.83 -6.04
N SER A 193 13.96 -22.01 -6.35
CA SER A 193 14.97 -22.52 -5.42
C SER A 193 15.44 -21.42 -4.47
N LEU A 194 14.50 -20.78 -3.78
CA LEU A 194 14.83 -19.93 -2.64
C LEU A 194 15.09 -20.83 -1.43
N ALA A 195 16.08 -20.44 -0.62
CA ALA A 195 16.35 -21.16 0.62
C ALA A 195 15.08 -21.14 1.51
N PRO A 196 14.68 -22.26 2.13
CA PRO A 196 13.46 -22.32 2.93
C PRO A 196 13.36 -21.25 4.03
N LYS A 197 14.48 -20.89 4.67
CA LYS A 197 14.54 -19.77 5.64
C LYS A 197 14.18 -18.41 5.05
N VAL A 198 14.52 -18.18 3.78
CA VAL A 198 14.15 -16.94 3.07
C VAL A 198 12.66 -16.93 2.80
N MET A 199 12.10 -18.05 2.34
CA MET A 199 10.65 -18.19 2.11
C MET A 199 9.86 -18.00 3.42
N GLU A 200 10.30 -18.64 4.51
CA GLU A 200 9.72 -18.47 5.85
C GLU A 200 9.67 -16.99 6.26
N SER A 201 10.81 -16.29 6.15
CA SER A 201 10.90 -14.87 6.50
C SER A 201 9.97 -13.98 5.66
N ILE A 202 9.83 -14.28 4.37
CA ILE A 202 8.91 -13.58 3.47
C ILE A 202 7.47 -13.73 3.97
N PHE A 203 7.01 -14.96 4.22
CA PHE A 203 5.64 -15.23 4.62
C PHE A 203 5.29 -14.66 6.00
N ILE A 204 6.20 -14.77 6.98
CA ILE A 204 6.04 -14.11 8.30
C ILE A 204 5.80 -12.60 8.10
N SER A 205 6.60 -11.98 7.23
CA SER A 205 6.52 -10.55 7.00
C SER A 205 5.22 -10.09 6.33
N TYR A 206 4.59 -10.94 5.49
CA TYR A 206 3.25 -10.70 4.97
C TYR A 206 2.17 -10.86 6.05
N GLN A 207 2.27 -11.92 6.86
CA GLN A 207 1.34 -12.20 7.95
C GLN A 207 1.33 -11.03 8.96
N ASP A 208 2.50 -10.59 9.40
CA ASP A 208 2.65 -9.47 10.34
C ASP A 208 2.07 -8.17 9.78
N ARG A 209 2.30 -7.90 8.48
CA ARG A 209 1.75 -6.72 7.80
C ARG A 209 0.23 -6.74 7.82
N VAL A 210 -0.39 -7.88 7.48
CA VAL A 210 -1.86 -8.05 7.50
C VAL A 210 -2.42 -7.89 8.91
N ILE A 211 -1.78 -8.49 9.91
CA ILE A 211 -2.19 -8.36 11.32
C ILE A 211 -2.12 -6.90 11.78
N SER A 212 -1.03 -6.20 11.45
CA SER A 212 -0.83 -4.79 11.81
C SER A 212 -1.91 -3.89 11.19
N LEU A 213 -2.11 -4.01 9.87
CA LEU A 213 -3.14 -3.26 9.15
C LEU A 213 -4.55 -3.54 9.68
N ASN A 214 -4.86 -4.80 10.02
CA ASN A 214 -6.16 -5.14 10.56
C ASN A 214 -6.38 -4.51 11.96
N LYS A 215 -5.33 -4.43 12.79
CA LYS A 215 -5.39 -3.70 14.07
C LYS A 215 -5.67 -2.21 13.84
N GLU A 216 -5.05 -1.59 12.84
CA GLU A 216 -5.35 -0.20 12.46
C GLU A 216 -6.80 -0.03 11.98
N LEU A 217 -7.27 -0.94 11.13
CA LEU A 217 -8.66 -0.92 10.64
C LEU A 217 -9.67 -1.00 11.79
N ILE A 218 -9.46 -1.89 12.76
CA ILE A 218 -10.32 -2.01 13.94
C ILE A 218 -10.38 -0.69 14.73
N LYS A 219 -9.24 0.03 14.85
CA LYS A 219 -9.19 1.35 15.50
C LYS A 219 -9.99 2.40 14.71
N VAL A 220 -9.88 2.42 13.38
CA VAL A 220 -10.70 3.32 12.54
C VAL A 220 -12.19 3.02 12.76
N TYR A 221 -12.59 1.75 12.76
CA TYR A 221 -13.98 1.35 12.98
C TYR A 221 -14.53 1.69 14.38
N SER A 222 -13.71 1.63 15.42
CA SER A 222 -14.15 2.00 16.78
C SER A 222 -14.44 3.51 16.89
N GLN A 223 -13.72 4.35 16.12
CA GLN A 223 -13.99 5.79 16.04
C GLN A 223 -15.33 6.08 15.33
N LEU A 224 -15.73 5.26 14.36
CA LEU A 224 -17.00 5.38 13.64
C LEU A 224 -18.21 5.13 14.53
N LYS A 225 -18.19 4.00 15.26
CA LYS A 225 -19.31 3.51 16.06
C LYS A 225 -19.79 4.52 17.09
N ASN A 226 -18.89 5.41 17.52
CA ASN A 226 -19.12 6.29 18.65
C ASN A 226 -19.47 7.74 18.26
N ARG A 227 -19.30 8.20 17.00
CA ARG A 227 -19.33 9.65 16.70
C ARG A 227 -19.91 10.11 15.35
N TYR A 228 -20.08 9.28 14.33
CA TYR A 228 -20.37 9.77 12.97
C TYR A 228 -21.54 9.05 12.26
N GLY A 229 -22.76 9.55 12.46
CA GLY A 229 -23.98 9.00 11.84
C GLY A 229 -24.00 9.06 10.31
N SER A 230 -23.49 10.15 9.71
CA SER A 230 -23.40 10.31 8.25
C SER A 230 -22.47 9.28 7.60
N LEU A 231 -21.39 8.90 8.29
CA LEU A 231 -20.42 7.95 7.79
C LEU A 231 -20.93 6.50 7.88
N SER A 232 -21.78 6.20 8.86
CA SER A 232 -22.53 4.93 8.91
C SER A 232 -23.48 4.79 7.72
N SER A 233 -24.20 5.86 7.36
CA SER A 233 -25.05 5.88 6.16
C SER A 233 -24.24 5.72 4.86
N TRP A 234 -23.07 6.36 4.76
CA TRP A 234 -22.17 6.19 3.62
C TRP A 234 -21.64 4.76 3.48
N LEU A 235 -21.25 4.11 4.59
CA LEU A 235 -20.83 2.70 4.58
C LEU A 235 -21.95 1.76 4.13
N LYS A 236 -23.20 2.01 4.52
CA LYS A 236 -24.35 1.24 4.02
C LYS A 236 -24.52 1.34 2.50
N GLN A 237 -24.18 2.49 1.91
CA GLN A 237 -24.22 2.72 0.47
C GLN A 237 -22.97 2.21 -0.27
N ASN A 238 -21.90 1.94 0.48
CA ASN A 238 -20.61 1.46 -0.02
C ASN A 238 -20.11 0.26 0.81
N PRO A 239 -20.87 -0.86 0.82
CA PRO A 239 -20.57 -2.00 1.67
C PRO A 239 -19.23 -2.66 1.35
N GLU A 240 -18.65 -2.43 0.17
CA GLU A 240 -17.31 -2.91 -0.21
C GLU A 240 -16.18 -2.34 0.66
N TYR A 241 -16.38 -1.17 1.29
CA TYR A 241 -15.42 -0.57 2.23
C TYR A 241 -15.71 -0.97 3.68
N SER A 242 -16.63 -1.91 3.88
CA SER A 242 -16.93 -2.49 5.20
C SER A 242 -15.70 -3.23 5.76
N LYS A 243 -15.79 -3.63 7.03
CA LYS A 243 -14.77 -4.45 7.67
C LYS A 243 -14.47 -5.67 6.81
N ILE A 244 -13.20 -6.06 6.81
CA ILE A 244 -12.79 -7.33 6.24
C ILE A 244 -13.62 -8.45 6.87
N ASN A 245 -14.01 -9.40 6.03
CA ASN A 245 -14.71 -10.58 6.49
C ASN A 245 -13.78 -11.37 7.44
N GLU A 246 -14.11 -11.37 8.73
CA GLU A 246 -13.31 -12.03 9.78
C GLU A 246 -13.12 -13.53 9.50
N LYS A 247 -14.12 -14.20 8.92
CA LYS A 247 -14.00 -15.61 8.53
C LYS A 247 -12.94 -15.78 7.44
N SER A 248 -12.97 -14.96 6.40
CA SER A 248 -11.99 -15.00 5.30
C SER A 248 -10.59 -14.66 5.79
N LEU A 249 -10.44 -13.65 6.65
CA LEU A 249 -9.16 -13.28 7.26
C LEU A 249 -8.60 -14.43 8.11
N ASN A 250 -9.43 -15.03 8.97
CA ASN A 250 -9.01 -16.15 9.82
C ASN A 250 -8.64 -17.39 9.00
N GLN A 251 -9.35 -17.64 7.89
CA GLN A 251 -8.99 -18.72 6.96
C GLN A 251 -7.63 -18.47 6.32
N TRP A 252 -7.37 -17.25 5.86
CA TRP A 252 -6.08 -16.88 5.27
C TRP A 252 -4.94 -16.96 6.30
N LEU A 253 -5.16 -16.48 7.53
CA LEU A 253 -4.15 -16.56 8.60
C LEU A 253 -3.77 -18.02 8.91
N LYS A 254 -4.76 -18.92 8.96
CA LYS A 254 -4.51 -20.36 9.13
C LYS A 254 -3.69 -20.95 7.99
N ALA A 255 -4.04 -20.62 6.74
CA ALA A 255 -3.28 -21.07 5.57
C ALA A 255 -1.83 -20.57 5.61
N MET A 256 -1.61 -19.30 5.96
CA MET A 256 -0.27 -18.74 6.11
C MET A 256 0.53 -19.42 7.22
N THR A 257 -0.08 -19.72 8.37
CA THR A 257 0.60 -20.45 9.45
C THR A 257 1.09 -21.82 8.97
N ILE A 258 0.28 -22.55 8.22
CA ILE A 258 0.67 -23.85 7.65
C ILE A 258 1.88 -23.70 6.73
N ILE A 259 1.83 -22.75 5.79
CA ILE A 259 2.93 -22.47 4.85
C ILE A 259 4.24 -22.11 5.58
N ILE A 260 4.15 -21.29 6.63
CA ILE A 260 5.30 -20.90 7.44
C ILE A 260 5.90 -22.12 8.18
N GLU A 261 5.05 -22.97 8.75
CA GLU A 261 5.48 -24.20 9.44
C GLU A 261 6.15 -25.20 8.50
N GLU A 262 5.65 -25.32 7.27
CA GLU A 262 6.25 -26.13 6.20
C GLU A 262 7.65 -25.61 5.84
N CYS A 263 7.78 -24.31 5.56
CA CYS A 263 9.08 -23.68 5.27
C CYS A 263 10.09 -23.86 6.42
N ALA A 264 9.65 -23.71 7.67
CA ALA A 264 10.49 -23.87 8.84
C ALA A 264 10.95 -25.34 9.04
N THR A 265 10.09 -26.30 8.68
CA THR A 265 10.42 -27.73 8.73
C THR A 265 11.47 -28.09 7.68
N GLU A 266 11.28 -27.61 6.45
CA GLU A 266 12.24 -27.79 5.35
C GLU A 266 13.59 -27.15 5.66
N ALA A 267 13.60 -25.95 6.26
CA ALA A 267 14.82 -25.28 6.70
C ALA A 267 15.64 -26.12 7.68
N LYS A 268 14.97 -26.71 8.68
CA LYS A 268 15.62 -27.57 9.69
C LYS A 268 16.18 -28.85 9.07
N GLU A 269 15.45 -29.45 8.14
CA GLU A 269 15.89 -30.66 7.45
C GLU A 269 17.11 -30.37 6.54
N LEU A 270 17.11 -29.23 5.84
CA LEU A 270 18.25 -28.78 5.05
C LEU A 270 19.50 -28.56 5.93
N ASP A 271 19.35 -27.88 7.07
CA ASP A 271 20.45 -27.67 8.02
C ASP A 271 21.03 -29.01 8.53
N ARG A 272 20.17 -29.99 8.85
CA ARG A 272 20.61 -31.34 9.28
C ARG A 272 21.40 -32.05 8.18
N ARG A 273 20.96 -31.98 6.93
CA ARG A 273 21.66 -32.59 5.79
C ARG A 273 23.02 -31.94 5.57
N ILE A 274 23.10 -30.61 5.67
CA ILE A 274 24.36 -29.87 5.59
C ILE A 274 25.31 -30.29 6.71
N GLN A 275 24.84 -30.41 7.95
CA GLN A 275 25.66 -30.85 9.08
C GLN A 275 26.15 -32.30 8.90
N ALA A 276 25.28 -33.21 8.45
CA ALA A 276 25.67 -34.60 8.18
C ALA A 276 26.72 -34.70 7.07
N ALA A 277 26.58 -33.91 5.99
CA ALA A 277 27.56 -33.87 4.90
C ALA A 277 28.94 -33.36 5.35
N HIS A 278 28.98 -32.36 6.24
CA HIS A 278 30.23 -31.85 6.81
C HIS A 278 30.84 -32.79 7.87
N GLY A 279 30.01 -33.55 8.59
CA GLY A 279 30.47 -34.54 9.59
C GLY A 279 31.08 -35.82 9.01
N ILE A 280 30.90 -36.09 7.72
CA ILE A 280 31.47 -37.26 7.01
C ILE A 280 32.85 -36.92 6.39
N ALA A 281 33.27 -35.66 6.37
CA ALA A 281 34.52 -35.19 5.74
C ALA A 281 35.76 -35.24 6.64
N HIS A 282 35.75 -36.03 7.73
CA HIS A 282 36.86 -36.20 8.66
C HIS A 282 37.32 -37.64 8.78
#